data_AF-A0A4R8WCB1-F1
#
_entry.id   AF-A0A4R8WCB1-F1
#
_cell.length_a   1.000
_cell.length_b   1.000
_cell.length_c   1.000
_cell.angle_alpha   90.00
_cell.angle_beta   90.00
_cell.angle_gamma   90.00
#
_symmetry.space_group_name_H-M   'P 1'
#
loop_
_entity.id
_entity.type
_entity.pdbx_description
1 polymer ?
#
loop_
_entity_poly.entity_id
_entity_poly.type
_entity_poly.pdbx_seq_one_letter_code
_entity_poly.pdbx_strand_id
1 'polypeptide(L)'
;MHGRTALVTGVSRRKGIGYAVAVRLAELGASVFVQHFAPHDDEQLWGGDDLDAVRAGIRSALTEGAVFGDVSAALAGPDAAAAVVRAAVGPTGRVDILVASHARSGGEGSIFDMTAEMLDGHWQVNARATLLLTRAFAEQFGDAGLTPTVASELLSRGITLNTVNPGPVNTGYLDPETTDRPLDGMLEYLRTIPFGRFGEPTDPARLIGWLVGGFSLAN
;
A
#
# COMPACT_ATOMS: atom_id res chain seq x y z
N MET A 1 -5.56 -11.97 13.52
CA MET A 1 -5.30 -10.54 13.75
C MET A 1 -6.42 -9.85 14.52
N HIS A 2 -7.36 -10.58 15.13
CA HIS A 2 -8.43 -10.02 15.96
C HIS A 2 -7.92 -8.99 16.97
N GLY A 3 -8.64 -7.88 17.06
CA GLY A 3 -8.32 -6.76 17.94
C GLY A 3 -7.18 -5.85 17.46
N ARG A 4 -6.56 -6.13 16.30
CA ARG A 4 -5.56 -5.24 15.68
C ARG A 4 -6.19 -4.39 14.58
N THR A 5 -5.64 -3.20 14.39
CA THR A 5 -6.03 -2.28 13.30
C THR A 5 -4.92 -2.14 12.27
N ALA A 6 -5.25 -2.34 11.00
CA ALA A 6 -4.36 -2.13 9.87
C ALA A 6 -4.71 -0.87 9.09
N LEU A 7 -3.71 -0.04 8.81
CA LEU A 7 -3.78 1.06 7.85
C LEU A 7 -3.11 0.63 6.55
N VAL A 8 -3.85 0.63 5.44
CA VAL A 8 -3.32 0.33 4.09
C VAL A 8 -3.54 1.53 3.17
N THR A 9 -2.47 2.01 2.54
CA THR A 9 -2.54 3.19 1.64
C THR A 9 -2.57 2.78 0.17
N GLY A 10 -3.16 3.60 -0.69
CA GLY A 10 -3.25 3.35 -2.14
C GLY A 10 -4.35 2.35 -2.51
N VAL A 11 -5.49 2.39 -1.82
CA VAL A 11 -6.59 1.40 -1.97
C VAL A 11 -7.78 2.00 -2.72
N SER A 12 -7.57 2.45 -3.94
CA SER A 12 -8.60 3.04 -4.80
C SER A 12 -9.17 2.08 -5.86
N ARG A 13 -8.53 0.91 -6.09
CA ARG A 13 -8.93 -0.05 -7.14
C ARG A 13 -8.91 -1.49 -6.66
N ARG A 14 -9.91 -2.29 -7.05
CA ARG A 14 -10.00 -3.72 -6.72
C ARG A 14 -8.90 -4.56 -7.36
N LYS A 15 -8.36 -4.13 -8.50
CA LYS A 15 -7.19 -4.75 -9.15
C LYS A 15 -5.84 -4.29 -8.55
N GLY A 16 -5.85 -3.49 -7.48
CA GLY A 16 -4.63 -3.00 -6.83
C GLY A 16 -4.05 -3.95 -5.77
N ILE A 17 -2.73 -3.90 -5.57
CA ILE A 17 -2.04 -4.60 -4.47
C ILE A 17 -2.59 -4.17 -3.11
N GLY A 18 -2.78 -2.86 -2.90
CA GLY A 18 -3.33 -2.32 -1.66
C GLY A 18 -4.70 -2.89 -1.30
N TYR A 19 -5.58 -3.08 -2.29
CA TYR A 19 -6.89 -3.71 -2.09
C TYR A 19 -6.77 -5.18 -1.70
N ALA A 20 -5.94 -5.95 -2.41
CA ALA A 20 -5.72 -7.35 -2.07
C ALA A 20 -5.14 -7.53 -0.67
N VAL A 21 -4.24 -6.63 -0.24
CA VAL A 21 -3.72 -6.60 1.13
C VAL A 21 -4.84 -6.25 2.12
N ALA A 22 -5.62 -5.21 1.88
CA ALA A 22 -6.71 -4.80 2.77
C ALA A 22 -7.73 -5.93 2.99
N VAL A 23 -8.17 -6.58 1.91
CA VAL A 23 -9.03 -7.77 1.97
C VAL A 23 -8.36 -8.88 2.76
N ARG A 24 -7.09 -9.18 2.49
CA ARG A 24 -6.37 -10.24 3.20
C ARG A 24 -6.26 -9.99 4.70
N LEU A 25 -6.02 -8.75 5.12
CA LEU A 25 -5.94 -8.39 6.54
C LEU A 25 -7.32 -8.44 7.22
N ALA A 26 -8.38 -8.06 6.50
CA ALA A 26 -9.76 -8.22 6.96
C ALA A 26 -10.11 -9.70 7.19
N GLU A 27 -9.78 -10.58 6.24
CA GLU A 27 -9.99 -12.05 6.37
C GLU A 27 -9.20 -12.65 7.54
N LEU A 28 -8.03 -12.10 7.84
CA LEU A 28 -7.21 -12.49 8.99
C LEU A 28 -7.73 -11.92 10.32
N GLY A 29 -8.82 -11.15 10.29
CA GLY A 29 -9.55 -10.63 11.44
C GLY A 29 -9.09 -9.27 11.95
N ALA A 30 -8.31 -8.52 11.18
CA ALA A 30 -7.97 -7.14 11.55
C ALA A 30 -9.14 -6.19 11.25
N SER A 31 -9.29 -5.15 12.06
CA SER A 31 -9.97 -3.93 11.62
C SER A 31 -9.12 -3.28 10.53
N VAL A 32 -9.74 -2.73 9.49
CA VAL A 32 -9.04 -2.21 8.31
C VAL A 32 -9.44 -0.77 8.06
N PHE A 33 -8.44 0.11 8.08
CA PHE A 33 -8.57 1.48 7.62
C PHE A 33 -7.78 1.65 6.32
N VAL A 34 -8.36 2.29 5.31
CA VAL A 34 -7.66 2.50 4.04
C VAL A 34 -7.53 3.97 3.67
N GLN A 35 -6.40 4.32 3.09
CA GLN A 35 -6.27 5.57 2.35
C GLN A 35 -6.37 5.28 0.85
N HIS A 36 -7.10 6.12 0.14
CA HIS A 36 -7.24 6.05 -1.31
C HIS A 36 -7.08 7.45 -1.95
N PHE A 37 -6.80 7.49 -3.25
CA PHE A 37 -6.75 8.74 -4.01
C PHE A 37 -7.10 8.48 -5.48
N ALA A 38 -8.41 8.39 -5.76
CA ALA A 38 -8.95 8.08 -7.08
C ALA A 38 -8.48 9.02 -8.22
N PRO A 39 -8.28 10.35 -7.98
CA PRO A 39 -7.83 11.23 -9.06
C PRO A 39 -6.53 10.80 -9.74
N HIS A 40 -5.61 10.13 -9.01
CA HIS A 40 -4.40 9.60 -9.63
C HIS A 40 -4.70 8.49 -10.64
N ASP A 41 -5.64 7.59 -10.34
CA ASP A 41 -5.98 6.47 -11.21
C ASP A 41 -6.73 6.93 -12.47
N ASP A 42 -7.52 8.00 -12.38
CA ASP A 42 -8.25 8.59 -13.52
C ASP A 42 -7.30 9.16 -14.59
N GLU A 43 -6.06 9.49 -14.21
CA GLU A 43 -5.02 9.97 -15.12
C GLU A 43 -4.27 8.83 -15.85
N GLN A 44 -4.51 7.57 -15.46
CA GLN A 44 -3.77 6.42 -15.98
C GLN A 44 -4.50 5.71 -17.12
N LEU A 45 -3.75 5.05 -18.00
CA LEU A 45 -4.31 4.26 -19.11
C LEU A 45 -5.20 3.10 -18.62
N TRP A 46 -4.92 2.55 -17.44
CA TRP A 46 -5.71 1.48 -16.83
C TRP A 46 -6.93 1.99 -16.03
N GLY A 47 -7.07 3.31 -15.87
CA GLY A 47 -8.22 3.98 -15.26
C GLY A 47 -8.47 3.70 -13.77
N GLY A 48 -9.47 4.41 -13.25
CA GLY A 48 -10.02 4.25 -11.90
C GLY A 48 -10.95 3.03 -11.72
N ASP A 49 -11.55 2.92 -10.54
CA ASP A 49 -12.54 1.89 -10.19
C ASP A 49 -13.67 2.52 -9.35
N ASP A 50 -14.77 1.80 -9.18
CA ASP A 50 -15.86 2.20 -8.31
C ASP A 50 -15.45 2.06 -6.83
N LEU A 51 -15.27 3.20 -6.16
CA LEU A 51 -14.90 3.25 -4.74
C LEU A 51 -15.95 2.60 -3.82
N ASP A 52 -17.23 2.62 -4.17
CA ASP A 52 -18.25 1.94 -3.37
C ASP A 52 -18.12 0.42 -3.50
N ALA A 53 -17.77 -0.07 -4.68
CA ALA A 53 -17.44 -1.49 -4.88
C ALA A 53 -16.14 -1.90 -4.17
N VAL A 54 -15.12 -1.02 -4.14
CA VAL A 54 -13.89 -1.23 -3.33
C VAL A 54 -14.25 -1.35 -1.85
N ARG A 55 -15.00 -0.40 -1.30
CA ARG A 55 -15.45 -0.41 0.11
C ARG A 55 -16.27 -1.66 0.41
N ALA A 56 -17.24 -2.00 -0.45
CA ALA A 56 -18.10 -3.15 -0.27
C ALA A 56 -17.30 -4.46 -0.22
N GLY A 57 -16.31 -4.63 -1.10
CA GLY A 57 -15.48 -5.83 -1.12
C GLY A 57 -14.54 -5.97 0.08
N ILE A 58 -14.05 -4.86 0.67
CA ILE A 58 -13.30 -4.93 1.93
C ILE A 58 -14.23 -5.24 3.09
N ARG A 59 -15.41 -4.60 3.14
CA ARG A 59 -16.41 -4.83 4.19
C ARG A 59 -16.89 -6.28 4.22
N SER A 60 -17.08 -6.92 3.07
CA SER A 60 -17.52 -8.32 3.00
C SER A 60 -16.47 -9.32 3.48
N ALA A 61 -15.20 -8.92 3.54
CA ALA A 61 -14.10 -9.75 4.04
C ALA A 61 -13.87 -9.62 5.56
N LEU A 62 -14.53 -8.67 6.23
CA LEU A 62 -14.37 -8.47 7.67
C LEU A 62 -14.93 -9.65 8.47
N THR A 63 -14.22 -10.03 9.53
CA THR A 63 -14.72 -10.96 10.55
C THR A 63 -15.59 -10.25 11.57
N GLU A 64 -16.31 -11.01 12.40
CA GLU A 64 -17.12 -10.46 13.50
C GLU A 64 -16.29 -9.55 14.42
N GLY A 65 -16.82 -8.36 14.73
CA GLY A 65 -16.18 -7.37 15.60
C GLY A 65 -15.08 -6.51 14.92
N ALA A 66 -14.66 -6.83 13.69
CA ALA A 66 -13.73 -5.99 12.95
C ALA A 66 -14.47 -4.80 12.29
N VAL A 67 -13.83 -3.64 12.24
CA VAL A 67 -14.40 -2.42 11.64
C VAL A 67 -13.66 -1.99 10.40
N PHE A 68 -14.37 -1.31 9.49
CA PHE A 68 -13.78 -0.68 8.31
C PHE A 68 -13.99 0.83 8.30
N GLY A 69 -12.96 1.56 7.87
CA GLY A 69 -13.03 2.98 7.55
C GLY A 69 -12.11 3.35 6.39
N ASP A 70 -12.33 4.52 5.80
CA ASP A 70 -11.50 5.03 4.71
C ASP A 70 -11.34 6.54 4.74
N VAL A 71 -10.31 7.03 4.05
CA VAL A 71 -10.08 8.45 3.79
C VAL A 71 -9.53 8.68 2.39
N SER A 72 -10.06 9.69 1.70
CA SER A 72 -9.45 10.22 0.47
C SER A 72 -8.40 11.26 0.84
N ALA A 73 -7.15 11.06 0.42
CA ALA A 73 -6.08 12.01 0.70
C ALA A 73 -4.96 11.97 -0.34
N ALA A 74 -4.51 13.13 -0.80
CA ALA A 74 -3.31 13.26 -1.63
C ALA A 74 -2.05 13.22 -0.76
N LEU A 75 -1.28 12.13 -0.86
CA LEU A 75 -0.07 11.93 -0.02
C LEU A 75 1.12 12.84 -0.39
N ALA A 76 1.02 13.58 -1.50
CA ALA A 76 1.97 14.64 -1.86
C ALA A 76 1.92 15.85 -0.91
N GLY A 77 0.88 16.00 -0.08
CA GLY A 77 0.83 17.05 0.93
C GLY A 77 1.78 16.78 2.11
N PRO A 78 2.51 17.78 2.64
CA PRO A 78 3.46 17.57 3.73
C PRO A 78 2.81 17.05 5.03
N ASP A 79 1.55 17.42 5.29
CA ASP A 79 0.80 17.01 6.48
C ASP A 79 -0.12 15.79 6.26
N ALA A 80 -0.19 15.29 5.02
CA ALA A 80 -1.15 14.26 4.62
C ALA A 80 -0.92 12.96 5.38
N ALA A 81 0.34 12.54 5.54
CA ALA A 81 0.70 11.32 6.26
C ALA A 81 0.19 11.34 7.71
N ALA A 82 0.44 12.43 8.44
CA ALA A 82 0.00 12.57 9.82
C ALA A 82 -1.53 12.63 9.92
N ALA A 83 -2.20 13.30 8.99
CA ALA A 83 -3.66 13.34 8.93
C ALA A 83 -4.28 11.96 8.69
N VAL A 84 -3.70 11.17 7.77
CA VAL A 84 -4.15 9.80 7.46
C VAL A 84 -3.99 8.89 8.67
N VAL A 85 -2.84 8.92 9.35
CA VAL A 85 -2.65 8.10 10.57
C VAL A 85 -3.64 8.52 11.66
N ARG A 86 -3.84 9.81 11.91
CA ARG A 86 -4.85 10.28 12.89
C ARG A 86 -6.27 9.81 12.56
N ALA A 87 -6.66 9.85 11.28
CA ALA A 87 -7.96 9.35 10.85
C ALA A 87 -8.09 7.83 11.10
N ALA A 88 -7.04 7.06 10.84
CA ALA A 88 -7.01 5.61 11.07
C ALA A 88 -7.02 5.22 12.55
N VAL A 89 -6.45 6.06 13.43
CA VAL A 89 -6.50 5.88 14.88
C VAL A 89 -7.90 6.07 15.43
N GLY A 90 -8.69 7.01 14.87
CA GLY A 90 -10.00 7.39 15.40
C GLY A 90 -10.95 6.22 15.73
N PRO A 91 -11.20 5.27 14.81
CA PRO A 91 -12.17 4.19 15.03
C PRO A 91 -11.82 3.17 16.12
N THR A 92 -10.54 2.96 16.42
CA THR A 92 -10.08 1.84 17.29
C THR A 92 -9.07 2.26 18.36
N GLY A 93 -8.66 3.52 18.38
CA GLY A 93 -7.73 4.09 19.35
C GLY A 93 -6.25 3.89 19.03
N ARG A 94 -5.89 3.02 18.08
CA ARG A 94 -4.50 2.79 17.65
C ARG A 94 -4.43 2.13 16.27
N VAL A 95 -3.31 2.29 15.59
CA VAL A 95 -2.94 1.49 14.41
C VAL A 95 -1.80 0.55 14.80
N ASP A 96 -1.94 -0.74 14.47
CA ASP A 96 -0.98 -1.81 14.80
C ASP A 96 -0.17 -2.30 13.61
N ILE A 97 -0.67 -2.04 12.39
CA ILE A 97 -0.08 -2.47 11.13
C ILE A 97 -0.17 -1.29 10.17
N LEU A 98 0.97 -0.88 9.61
CA LEU A 98 1.04 0.08 8.51
C LEU A 98 1.52 -0.63 7.26
N VAL A 99 0.75 -0.58 6.18
CA VAL A 99 1.15 -1.01 4.85
C VAL A 99 1.14 0.18 3.89
N ALA A 100 2.33 0.71 3.63
CA ALA A 100 2.54 1.77 2.64
C ALA A 100 2.60 1.16 1.22
N SER A 101 1.43 0.95 0.61
CA SER A 101 1.29 0.41 -0.76
C SER A 101 0.96 1.47 -1.82
N HIS A 102 0.88 2.75 -1.44
CA HIS A 102 0.62 3.84 -2.39
C HIS A 102 1.80 4.02 -3.34
N ALA A 103 1.50 4.44 -4.55
CA ALA A 103 2.50 4.86 -5.52
C ALA A 103 1.90 5.95 -6.42
N ARG A 104 2.75 6.89 -6.83
CA ARG A 104 2.61 7.63 -8.07
C ARG A 104 3.37 6.84 -9.14
N SER A 105 2.69 6.55 -10.23
CA SER A 105 3.25 5.90 -11.41
C SER A 105 2.77 6.60 -12.68
N GLY A 106 3.50 6.44 -13.77
CA GLY A 106 3.10 6.98 -15.06
C GLY A 106 3.66 8.39 -15.31
N GLY A 107 3.71 8.73 -16.60
CA GLY A 107 4.22 10.00 -17.09
C GLY A 107 5.75 10.06 -17.23
N GLU A 108 6.49 8.98 -16.97
CA GLU A 108 7.96 9.00 -16.96
C GLU A 108 8.61 9.11 -18.34
N GLY A 109 7.89 8.74 -19.41
CA GLY A 109 8.31 8.94 -20.80
C GLY A 109 9.76 8.49 -21.09
N SER A 110 10.45 9.27 -21.92
CA SER A 110 11.89 9.14 -22.14
C SER A 110 12.69 9.97 -21.13
N ILE A 111 13.99 9.70 -21.02
CA ILE A 111 14.93 10.53 -20.25
C ILE A 111 14.90 12.01 -20.66
N PHE A 112 14.53 12.31 -21.91
CA PHE A 112 14.42 13.67 -22.42
C PHE A 112 13.12 14.39 -22.00
N ASP A 113 12.11 13.64 -21.54
CA ASP A 113 10.83 14.18 -21.08
C ASP A 113 10.83 14.46 -19.56
N MET A 114 11.90 14.04 -18.86
CA MET A 114 11.99 14.16 -17.41
C MET A 114 12.12 15.62 -16.96
N THR A 115 11.24 16.02 -16.04
CA THR A 115 11.26 17.35 -15.41
C THR A 115 11.48 17.24 -13.90
N ALA A 116 12.02 18.31 -13.29
CA ALA A 116 12.16 18.38 -11.84
C ALA A 116 10.81 18.20 -11.13
N GLU A 117 9.74 18.81 -11.64
CA GLU A 117 8.39 18.68 -11.10
C GLU A 117 7.89 17.22 -11.11
N MET A 118 8.16 16.48 -12.19
CA MET A 118 7.82 15.07 -12.28
C MET A 118 8.59 14.26 -11.24
N LEU A 119 9.90 14.45 -11.14
CA LEU A 119 10.76 13.75 -10.17
C LEU A 119 10.35 14.08 -8.73
N ASP A 120 10.11 15.36 -8.44
CA ASP A 120 9.66 15.83 -7.15
C ASP A 120 8.34 15.18 -6.77
N GLY A 121 7.33 15.15 -7.66
CA GLY A 121 6.07 14.50 -7.34
C GLY A 121 6.22 12.99 -7.05
N HIS A 122 7.12 12.28 -7.75
CA HIS A 122 7.43 10.88 -7.41
C HIS A 122 8.09 10.75 -6.04
N TRP A 123 9.06 11.61 -5.74
CA TRP A 123 9.71 11.63 -4.43
C TRP A 123 8.71 11.96 -3.31
N GLN A 124 7.84 12.95 -3.54
CA GLN A 124 6.84 13.43 -2.59
C GLN A 124 5.88 12.31 -2.19
N VAL A 125 5.40 11.53 -3.16
CA VAL A 125 4.46 10.43 -2.93
C VAL A 125 5.19 9.16 -2.49
N ASN A 126 6.14 8.65 -3.27
CA ASN A 126 6.65 7.29 -3.07
C ASN A 126 7.66 7.20 -1.92
N ALA A 127 8.47 8.24 -1.71
CA ALA A 127 9.53 8.25 -0.70
C ALA A 127 9.13 9.05 0.55
N ARG A 128 8.86 10.35 0.40
CA ARG A 128 8.60 11.24 1.54
C ARG A 128 7.35 10.80 2.30
N ALA A 129 6.23 10.54 1.61
CA ALA A 129 5.01 10.15 2.31
C ALA A 129 5.16 8.82 3.06
N THR A 130 5.83 7.82 2.48
CA THR A 130 6.16 6.56 3.16
C THR A 130 6.96 6.78 4.45
N LEU A 131 7.98 7.64 4.42
CA LEU A 131 8.79 7.98 5.59
C LEU A 131 7.96 8.72 6.66
N LEU A 132 7.14 9.69 6.24
CA LEU A 132 6.28 10.46 7.16
C LEU A 132 5.14 9.62 7.74
N LEU A 133 4.57 8.67 6.99
CA LEU A 133 3.61 7.69 7.48
C LEU A 133 4.25 6.78 8.53
N THR A 134 5.47 6.30 8.25
CA THR A 134 6.24 5.47 9.20
C THR A 134 6.52 6.23 10.49
N ARG A 135 6.93 7.50 10.39
CA ARG A 135 7.12 8.37 11.55
C ARG A 135 5.83 8.55 12.36
N ALA A 136 4.75 8.99 11.71
CA ALA A 136 3.47 9.21 12.38
C ALA A 136 2.91 7.92 13.01
N PHE A 137 3.13 6.76 12.39
CA PHE A 137 2.81 5.47 12.96
C PHE A 137 3.64 5.19 14.24
N ALA A 138 4.96 5.40 14.18
CA ALA A 138 5.88 5.14 15.29
C ALA A 138 5.68 6.06 16.50
N GLU A 139 5.27 7.31 16.29
CA GLU A 139 4.96 8.28 17.34
C GLU A 139 3.85 7.80 18.30
N GLN A 140 2.98 6.86 17.88
CA GLN A 140 2.00 6.22 18.76
C GLN A 140 2.64 5.36 19.86
N PHE A 141 3.90 4.96 19.70
CA PHE A 141 4.60 3.99 20.54
C PHE A 141 5.73 4.62 21.39
N GLY A 142 5.80 5.96 21.42
CA GLY A 142 6.73 6.72 22.26
C GLY A 142 7.64 7.68 21.49
N ASP A 143 8.36 8.50 22.25
CA ASP A 143 9.18 9.60 21.72
C ASP A 143 10.44 9.12 20.99
N ALA A 144 11.00 9.97 20.12
CA ALA A 144 12.20 9.70 19.32
C ALA A 144 13.43 9.36 20.18
N GLY A 145 14.21 8.37 19.73
CA GLY A 145 15.44 7.94 20.39
C GLY A 145 16.64 8.01 19.45
N LEU A 146 17.84 8.21 19.98
CA LEU A 146 19.07 8.23 19.17
C LEU A 146 19.47 6.80 18.78
N THR A 147 19.14 6.39 17.55
CA THR A 147 19.56 5.10 16.98
C THR A 147 20.11 5.30 15.55
N PRO A 148 20.97 4.39 15.05
CA PRO A 148 21.66 4.60 13.76
C PRO A 148 20.78 4.45 12.52
N THR A 149 19.61 3.79 12.63
CA THR A 149 18.70 3.56 11.50
C THR A 149 17.25 3.58 11.95
N VAL A 150 16.31 3.91 11.04
CA VAL A 150 14.86 3.85 11.31
C VAL A 150 14.45 2.45 11.78
N ALA A 151 15.00 1.38 11.21
CA ALA A 151 14.68 0.02 11.64
C ALA A 151 15.14 -0.25 13.09
N SER A 152 16.34 0.20 13.46
CA SER A 152 16.82 0.08 14.85
C SER A 152 15.96 0.89 15.81
N GLU A 153 15.48 2.05 15.39
CA GLU A 153 14.57 2.88 16.17
C GLU A 153 13.23 2.17 16.40
N LEU A 154 12.65 1.60 15.35
CA LEU A 154 11.39 0.88 15.42
C LEU A 154 11.49 -0.38 16.29
N LEU A 155 12.60 -1.12 16.20
CA LEU A 155 12.82 -2.32 17.00
C LEU A 155 12.86 -2.04 18.50
N SER A 156 13.42 -0.91 18.95
CA SER A 156 13.40 -0.54 20.38
C SER A 156 11.99 -0.28 20.92
N ARG A 157 11.00 -0.13 20.03
CA ARG A 157 9.57 0.01 20.32
C ARG A 157 8.77 -1.27 20.04
N GLY A 158 9.45 -2.38 19.74
CA GLY A 158 8.81 -3.64 19.38
C GLY A 158 8.15 -3.65 17.99
N ILE A 159 8.51 -2.71 17.11
CA ILE A 159 7.98 -2.61 15.75
C ILE A 159 8.95 -3.31 14.80
N THR A 160 8.42 -4.20 13.95
CA THR A 160 9.17 -4.78 12.83
C THR A 160 8.91 -3.99 11.56
N LEU A 161 9.97 -3.74 10.77
CA LEU A 161 9.89 -3.06 9.48
C LEU A 161 10.41 -3.99 8.39
N ASN A 162 9.61 -4.20 7.36
CA ASN A 162 9.95 -5.01 6.19
C ASN A 162 9.60 -4.26 4.92
N THR A 163 10.34 -4.53 3.84
CA THR A 163 10.02 -4.04 2.50
C THR A 163 9.78 -5.23 1.59
N VAL A 164 8.66 -5.22 0.86
CA VAL A 164 8.36 -6.21 -0.17
C VAL A 164 8.59 -5.56 -1.51
N ASN A 165 9.47 -6.16 -2.32
CA ASN A 165 9.66 -5.78 -3.71
C ASN A 165 8.89 -6.77 -4.59
N PRO A 166 7.63 -6.48 -4.96
CA PRO A 166 6.92 -7.34 -5.89
C PRO A 166 7.64 -7.28 -7.25
N GLY A 167 7.73 -8.43 -7.92
CA GLY A 167 8.01 -8.44 -9.36
C GLY A 167 6.89 -7.76 -10.15
N PRO A 168 6.82 -7.95 -11.48
CA PRO A 168 5.70 -7.44 -12.27
C PRO A 168 4.40 -8.08 -11.80
N VAL A 169 3.54 -7.30 -11.14
CA VAL A 169 2.22 -7.71 -10.66
C VAL A 169 1.19 -6.98 -11.51
N ASN A 170 0.33 -7.71 -12.20
CA ASN A 170 -0.66 -7.10 -13.08
C ASN A 170 -1.77 -6.42 -12.26
N THR A 171 -1.65 -5.11 -12.08
CA THR A 171 -2.68 -4.26 -11.47
C THR A 171 -3.56 -3.54 -12.51
N GLY A 172 -3.51 -3.98 -13.77
CA GLY A 172 -4.19 -3.36 -14.91
C GLY A 172 -3.22 -2.73 -15.91
N TYR A 173 -2.01 -2.34 -15.52
CA TYR A 173 -1.04 -1.71 -16.44
C TYR A 173 -0.35 -2.70 -17.41
N LEU A 174 -0.57 -4.01 -17.20
CA LEU A 174 -0.04 -5.09 -18.04
C LEU A 174 -1.16 -5.78 -18.84
N ASP A 175 -2.38 -5.25 -18.86
CA ASP A 175 -3.41 -5.79 -19.75
C ASP A 175 -3.16 -5.30 -21.19
N PRO A 176 -3.46 -6.13 -22.21
CA PRO A 176 -3.25 -5.74 -23.61
C PRO A 176 -3.92 -4.43 -24.02
N GLU A 177 -5.05 -4.10 -23.40
CA GLU A 177 -5.89 -2.95 -23.74
C GLU A 177 -5.42 -1.63 -23.12
N THR A 178 -4.64 -1.69 -22.04
CA THR A 178 -4.33 -0.54 -21.18
C THR A 178 -2.84 -0.35 -20.94
N THR A 179 -2.01 -1.29 -21.40
CA THR A 179 -0.56 -1.18 -21.27
C THR A 179 0.02 -0.11 -22.19
N ASP A 180 1.02 0.61 -21.69
CA ASP A 180 1.84 1.56 -22.46
C ASP A 180 3.00 0.88 -23.21
N ARG A 181 3.09 -0.45 -23.14
CA ARG A 181 4.21 -1.23 -23.67
C ARG A 181 3.85 -1.98 -24.95
N PRO A 182 4.81 -2.18 -25.87
CA PRO A 182 4.60 -3.07 -27.01
C PRO A 182 4.27 -4.50 -26.56
N LEU A 183 3.19 -5.08 -27.07
CA LEU A 183 2.72 -6.42 -26.69
C LEU A 183 3.78 -7.51 -26.96
N ASP A 184 4.49 -7.42 -28.09
CA ASP A 184 5.55 -8.36 -28.42
C ASP A 184 6.67 -8.35 -27.37
N GLY A 185 7.05 -7.15 -26.91
CA GLY A 185 8.03 -6.98 -25.84
C GLY A 185 7.55 -7.52 -24.50
N MET A 186 6.25 -7.39 -24.20
CA MET A 186 5.65 -8.01 -23.01
C MET A 186 5.65 -9.53 -23.08
N LEU A 187 5.32 -10.11 -24.25
CA LEU A 187 5.38 -11.56 -24.47
C LEU A 187 6.79 -12.09 -24.35
N GLU A 188 7.79 -11.36 -24.84
CA GLU A 188 9.19 -11.71 -24.66
C GLU A 188 9.59 -11.64 -23.18
N TYR A 189 9.20 -10.58 -22.47
CA TYR A 189 9.46 -10.46 -21.05
C TYR A 189 8.80 -11.57 -20.23
N LEU A 190 7.55 -11.95 -20.54
CA LEU A 190 6.84 -13.08 -19.94
C LEU A 190 7.63 -14.39 -20.05
N ARG A 191 8.33 -14.63 -21.17
CA ARG A 191 9.18 -15.81 -21.37
C ARG A 191 10.40 -15.85 -20.45
N THR A 192 10.83 -14.71 -19.92
CA THR A 192 11.93 -14.64 -18.93
C THR A 192 11.47 -14.89 -17.50
N ILE A 193 10.15 -14.85 -17.24
CA ILE A 193 9.61 -15.05 -15.90
C ILE A 193 9.52 -16.56 -15.64
N PRO A 194 10.17 -17.11 -14.59
CA PRO A 194 10.22 -18.55 -14.35
C PRO A 194 8.85 -19.25 -14.25
N PHE A 195 7.83 -18.54 -13.75
CA PHE A 195 6.47 -19.07 -13.62
C PHE A 195 5.60 -18.89 -14.87
N GLY A 196 6.12 -18.25 -15.93
CA GLY A 196 5.40 -18.02 -17.18
C GLY A 196 4.17 -17.12 -17.07
N ARG A 197 4.05 -16.35 -15.98
CA ARG A 197 2.95 -15.42 -15.73
C ARG A 197 3.42 -14.17 -14.99
N PHE A 198 2.70 -13.07 -15.16
CA PHE A 198 2.79 -11.96 -14.22
C PHE A 198 2.20 -12.34 -12.87
N GLY A 199 2.65 -11.65 -11.82
CA GLY A 199 2.07 -11.75 -10.50
C GLY A 199 0.64 -11.23 -10.48
N GLU A 200 -0.17 -11.75 -9.56
CA GLU A 200 -1.50 -11.21 -9.26
C GLU A 200 -1.43 -10.41 -7.96
N PRO A 201 -2.30 -9.40 -7.74
CA PRO A 201 -2.31 -8.61 -6.49
C PRO A 201 -2.36 -9.46 -5.20
N THR A 202 -2.97 -10.65 -5.28
CA THR A 202 -3.05 -11.59 -4.15
C THR A 202 -1.73 -12.27 -3.81
N ASP A 203 -0.77 -12.36 -4.74
CA ASP A 203 0.56 -12.95 -4.51
C ASP A 203 1.35 -12.19 -3.41
N PRO A 204 1.62 -10.87 -3.53
CA PRO A 204 2.26 -10.11 -2.46
C PRO A 204 1.37 -9.97 -1.22
N ALA A 205 0.04 -9.93 -1.37
CA ALA A 205 -0.87 -9.83 -0.23
C ALA A 205 -0.75 -11.02 0.75
N ARG A 206 -0.53 -12.24 0.24
CA ARG A 206 -0.27 -13.42 1.07
C ARG A 206 1.01 -13.29 1.88
N LEU A 207 2.09 -12.84 1.25
CA LEU A 207 3.38 -12.62 1.93
C LEU A 207 3.26 -11.51 2.99
N ILE A 208 2.64 -10.39 2.65
CA ILE A 208 2.43 -9.26 3.57
C ILE A 208 1.57 -9.71 4.77
N GLY A 209 0.47 -10.44 4.52
CA GLY A 209 -0.36 -11.01 5.58
C GLY A 209 0.42 -11.94 6.52
N TRP A 210 1.36 -12.72 5.98
CA TRP A 210 2.27 -13.54 6.79
C TRP A 210 3.26 -12.70 7.62
N LEU A 211 3.91 -11.71 7.00
CA LEU A 211 4.88 -10.83 7.68
C LEU A 211 4.26 -10.10 8.87
N VAL A 212 3.02 -9.62 8.74
CA VAL A 212 2.35 -8.83 9.79
C VAL A 212 1.51 -9.68 10.75
N GLY A 213 1.32 -10.97 10.46
CA GLY A 213 0.59 -11.94 11.28
C GLY A 213 1.25 -12.29 12.61
N GLY A 214 2.55 -12.01 12.73
CA GLY A 214 3.37 -12.32 13.89
C GLY A 214 3.78 -13.79 13.91
N PHE A 215 5.04 -14.04 14.28
CA PHE A 215 5.45 -15.34 14.78
C PHE A 215 5.11 -15.40 16.26
N SER A 216 4.21 -16.30 16.64
CA SER A 216 4.20 -16.77 18.03
C SER A 216 5.39 -17.72 18.19
N LEU A 217 6.52 -17.22 18.68
CA LEU A 217 7.51 -18.07 19.35
C LEU A 217 6.99 -18.37 20.76
N ALA A 218 5.85 -19.04 20.85
CA ALA A 218 5.47 -19.70 22.08
C ALA A 218 6.33 -20.98 22.17
N ASN A 219 7.45 -20.86 22.87
CA ASN A 219 8.08 -21.98 23.57
C ASN A 219 7.44 -22.12 24.95
#